data_AF-A0AAV7S5E2-F1
#
_entry.id   AF-A0AAV7S5E2-F1
#
_cell.length_a   1.000
_cell.length_b   1.000
_cell.length_c   1.000
_cell.angle_alpha   90.00
_cell.angle_beta   90.00
_cell.angle_gamma   90.00
#
_symmetry.space_group_name_H-M   'P 1'
#
loop_
_entity.id
_entity.type
_entity.pdbx_description
1 polymer ?
#
loop_
_entity_poly.entity_id
_entity_poly.type
_entity_poly.pdbx_seq_one_letter_code
_entity_poly.pdbx_strand_id
1 'polypeptide(L)'
;MERLLPSLPEDARSALTPLIRDGQETARITVRTGIDSTDSVGRLMAASAAICRRAWLSPSNFSAPVRNALLDMTFDGKSLLGVHADSALRCFLDSHGSD
;
A
#
# COMPACT_ATOMS: atom_id res chain seq x y z
N MET A 1 28.71 13.70 -11.35
CA MET A 1 29.15 15.07 -11.01
C MET A 1 30.27 15.07 -9.98
N GLU A 2 30.17 14.32 -8.88
CA GLU A 2 31.23 14.18 -7.86
C GLU A 2 32.59 13.71 -8.39
N ARG A 3 32.59 12.84 -9.39
CA ARG A 3 33.82 12.34 -10.02
C ARG A 3 34.61 13.42 -10.81
N LEU A 4 33.98 14.55 -11.13
CA LEU A 4 34.59 15.64 -11.90
C LEU A 4 34.98 16.86 -11.02
N LEU A 5 34.49 16.90 -9.77
CA LEU A 5 34.80 17.96 -8.80
C LEU A 5 36.32 18.14 -8.56
N PRO A 6 37.14 17.07 -8.42
CA PRO A 6 38.58 17.22 -8.17
C PRO A 6 39.35 17.82 -9.36
N SER A 7 38.84 17.64 -10.59
CA SER A 7 39.45 18.16 -11.82
C SER A 7 39.07 19.61 -12.14
N LEU A 8 38.16 20.22 -11.37
CA LEU A 8 37.69 21.57 -11.59
C LEU A 8 38.58 22.60 -10.87
N PRO A 9 38.72 23.83 -11.42
CA PRO A 9 39.30 24.97 -10.69
C PRO A 9 38.54 25.22 -9.38
N GLU A 10 39.23 25.75 -8.36
CA GLU A 10 38.65 25.94 -7.01
C GLU A 10 37.37 26.77 -7.00
N ASP A 11 37.32 27.86 -7.77
CA ASP A 11 36.14 28.73 -7.82
C ASP A 11 34.91 27.96 -8.34
N ALA A 12 35.11 27.15 -9.37
CA ALA A 12 34.05 26.31 -9.94
C ALA A 12 33.66 25.18 -8.98
N ARG A 13 34.63 24.59 -8.27
CA ARG A 13 34.38 23.54 -7.28
C ARG A 13 33.59 24.07 -6.07
N SER A 14 33.96 25.23 -5.58
CA SER A 14 33.29 25.92 -4.47
C SER A 14 31.84 26.28 -4.81
N ALA A 15 31.58 26.71 -6.05
CA ALA A 15 30.22 26.98 -6.54
C ALA A 15 29.38 25.71 -6.79
N LEU A 16 29.99 24.62 -7.29
CA LEU A 16 29.28 23.40 -7.68
C LEU A 16 29.01 22.44 -6.52
N THR A 17 29.87 22.43 -5.50
CA THR A 17 29.70 21.57 -4.31
C THR A 17 28.35 21.76 -3.60
N PRO A 18 27.92 22.98 -3.25
CA PRO A 18 26.61 23.19 -2.62
C PRO A 18 25.47 22.79 -3.57
N LEU A 19 25.59 23.08 -4.87
CA LEU A 19 24.58 22.71 -5.87
C LEU A 19 24.39 21.19 -5.97
N ILE A 20 25.49 20.43 -5.95
CA ILE A 20 25.45 18.96 -5.99
C ILE A 20 24.79 18.41 -4.73
N ARG A 21 25.13 18.96 -3.56
CA ARG A 21 24.51 18.57 -2.29
C ARG A 21 23.01 18.86 -2.28
N ASP A 22 22.61 20.05 -2.70
CA ASP A 22 21.20 20.45 -2.74
C ASP A 22 20.42 19.60 -3.75
N GLY A 23 21.03 19.24 -4.88
CA GLY A 23 20.46 18.30 -5.84
C GLY A 23 20.29 16.89 -5.28
N GLN A 24 21.27 16.38 -4.52
CA GLN A 24 21.17 15.09 -3.84
C GLN A 24 20.06 15.08 -2.79
N GLU A 25 19.93 16.16 -2.00
CA GLU A 25 18.88 16.28 -0.99
C GLU A 25 17.50 16.38 -1.65
N THR A 26 17.37 17.20 -2.70
CA THR A 26 16.15 17.30 -3.50
C THR A 26 15.72 15.92 -4.02
N ALA A 27 16.66 15.16 -4.61
CA ALA A 27 16.38 13.82 -5.11
C ALA A 27 15.91 12.86 -4.01
N ARG A 28 16.54 12.91 -2.82
CA ARG A 28 16.13 12.10 -1.66
C ARG A 28 14.72 12.45 -1.19
N ILE A 29 14.40 13.73 -1.09
CA ILE A 29 13.07 14.21 -0.72
C ILE A 29 12.04 13.73 -1.74
N THR A 30 12.29 13.91 -3.04
CA THR A 30 11.38 13.45 -4.10
C THR A 30 11.10 11.96 -4.02
N VAL A 31 12.13 11.13 -3.82
CA VAL A 31 11.94 9.66 -3.68
C VAL A 31 11.09 9.33 -2.47
N ARG A 32 11.35 9.96 -1.31
CA ARG A 32 10.54 9.75 -0.09
C ARG A 32 9.09 10.16 -0.30
N THR A 33 8.86 11.34 -0.87
CA THR A 33 7.52 11.83 -1.19
C THR A 33 6.77 10.88 -2.14
N GLY A 34 7.47 10.32 -3.14
CA GLY A 34 6.89 9.31 -4.03
C GLY A 34 6.48 8.02 -3.30
N ILE A 35 7.32 7.54 -2.38
CA ILE A 35 7.01 6.37 -1.54
C ILE A 35 5.80 6.66 -0.64
N ASP A 36 5.79 7.79 0.05
CA ASP A 36 4.72 8.18 0.97
C ASP A 36 3.38 8.35 0.23
N SER A 37 3.42 8.92 -0.98
CA SER A 37 2.25 9.05 -1.85
C SER A 37 1.71 7.67 -2.25
N THR A 38 2.60 6.74 -2.59
CA THR A 38 2.21 5.37 -2.96
C THR A 38 1.61 4.62 -1.77
N ASP A 39 2.19 4.75 -0.57
CA ASP A 39 1.63 4.17 0.66
C ASP A 39 0.23 4.74 0.96
N SER A 40 0.06 6.05 0.82
CA SER A 40 -1.23 6.73 1.02
C SER A 40 -2.30 6.20 0.06
N VAL A 41 -1.96 6.02 -1.21
CA VAL A 41 -2.87 5.42 -2.20
C VAL A 41 -3.19 3.97 -1.85
N GLY A 42 -2.19 3.19 -1.41
CA GLY A 42 -2.40 1.81 -0.95
C GLY A 42 -3.37 1.71 0.23
N ARG A 43 -3.21 2.59 1.24
CA ARG A 43 -4.13 2.67 2.39
C ARG A 43 -5.53 3.10 1.98
N LEU A 44 -5.66 4.07 1.07
CA LEU A 44 -6.96 4.49 0.55
C LEU A 44 -7.69 3.34 -0.14
N MET A 45 -6.99 2.60 -1.00
CA MET A 45 -7.54 1.42 -1.67
C MET A 45 -8.00 0.35 -0.68
N ALA A 46 -7.18 0.05 0.33
CA ALA A 46 -7.55 -0.89 1.39
C ALA A 46 -8.80 -0.43 2.18
N ALA A 47 -8.89 0.86 2.51
CA ALA A 47 -10.06 1.43 3.18
C ALA A 47 -11.32 1.35 2.29
N SER A 48 -11.21 1.69 1.00
CA SER A 48 -12.30 1.56 0.03
C SER A 48 -12.76 0.10 -0.09
N ALA A 49 -11.83 -0.85 -0.16
CA ALA A 49 -12.16 -2.27 -0.19
C ALA A 49 -12.93 -2.71 1.07
N ALA A 50 -12.52 -2.25 2.26
CA ALA A 50 -13.24 -2.53 3.51
C ALA A 50 -14.67 -1.95 3.51
N ILE A 51 -14.86 -0.73 2.99
CA ILE A 51 -16.19 -0.12 2.84
C ILE A 51 -17.06 -0.95 1.88
N CYS A 52 -16.53 -1.32 0.72
CA CYS A 52 -17.23 -2.16 -0.25
C CYS A 52 -17.62 -3.51 0.35
N ARG A 53 -16.71 -4.19 1.08
CA ARG A 53 -17.01 -5.43 1.80
C ARG A 53 -18.17 -5.25 2.77
N ARG A 54 -18.17 -4.19 3.58
CA ARG A 54 -19.26 -3.90 4.52
C ARG A 54 -20.59 -3.68 3.79
N ALA A 55 -20.57 -2.92 2.70
CA ALA A 55 -21.77 -2.65 1.91
C ALA A 55 -22.35 -3.94 1.29
N TRP A 56 -21.51 -4.85 0.82
CA TRP A 56 -21.92 -6.15 0.27
C TRP A 56 -22.41 -7.12 1.35
N LEU A 57 -21.72 -7.18 2.50
CA LEU A 57 -22.05 -8.10 3.58
C LEU A 57 -23.24 -7.64 4.42
N SER A 58 -23.52 -6.35 4.49
CA SER A 58 -24.65 -5.79 5.25
C SER A 58 -26.00 -6.44 4.87
N PRO A 59 -26.42 -6.48 3.59
CA PRO A 59 -27.67 -7.14 3.19
C PRO A 59 -27.56 -8.68 3.13
N SER A 60 -26.39 -9.25 3.38
CA SER A 60 -26.20 -10.70 3.30
C SER A 60 -26.71 -11.40 4.56
N ASN A 61 -27.26 -12.61 4.40
CA ASN A 61 -27.77 -13.45 5.49
C ASN A 61 -26.65 -14.19 6.27
N PHE A 62 -25.40 -13.73 6.19
CA PHE A 62 -24.30 -14.35 6.92
C PHE A 62 -24.42 -14.11 8.43
N SER A 63 -24.11 -15.13 9.21
CA SER A 63 -23.97 -15.01 10.67
C SER A 63 -22.86 -13.99 11.02
N ALA A 64 -22.96 -13.37 12.20
CA ALA A 64 -21.97 -12.38 12.64
C ALA A 64 -20.52 -12.93 12.63
N PRO A 65 -20.23 -14.18 13.04
CA PRO A 65 -18.88 -14.75 12.96
C PRO A 65 -18.33 -14.82 11.52
N VAL A 66 -19.15 -15.29 10.57
CA VAL A 66 -18.76 -15.39 9.15
C VAL A 66 -18.55 -13.99 8.55
N ARG A 67 -19.43 -13.06 8.89
CA ARG A 67 -19.33 -11.66 8.45
C ARG A 67 -18.04 -11.00 8.94
N ASN A 68 -17.68 -11.18 10.20
CA ASN A 68 -16.46 -10.61 10.78
C ASN A 68 -15.21 -11.23 10.14
N ALA A 69 -15.19 -12.55 9.96
CA ALA A 69 -14.08 -13.23 9.29
C ALA A 69 -13.83 -12.70 7.87
N LEU A 70 -14.90 -12.42 7.11
CA LEU A 70 -14.80 -11.84 5.75
C LEU A 70 -14.38 -10.36 5.76
N LEU A 71 -14.76 -9.60 6.78
CA LEU A 71 -14.36 -8.20 6.93
C LEU A 71 -12.88 -8.06 7.29
N ASP A 72 -12.35 -8.98 8.10
CA ASP A 72 -10.96 -8.97 8.57
C ASP A 72 -9.96 -9.49 7.53
N MET A 73 -10.43 -10.00 6.39
CA MET A 73 -9.54 -10.44 5.30
C MET A 73 -8.68 -9.27 4.80
N THR A 74 -7.42 -9.54 4.49
CA THR A 74 -6.53 -8.53 3.88
C THR A 74 -6.97 -8.20 2.45
N PHE A 75 -6.75 -6.97 2.00
CA PHE A 75 -6.94 -6.61 0.59
C PHE A 75 -5.66 -6.94 -0.20
N ASP A 76 -5.76 -7.78 -1.22
CA ASP A 76 -4.62 -8.26 -2.03
C ASP A 76 -4.34 -7.39 -3.27
N GLY A 77 -5.08 -6.29 -3.42
CA GLY A 77 -4.98 -5.38 -4.57
C GLY A 77 -5.79 -5.80 -5.79
N LYS A 78 -6.41 -6.99 -5.81
CA LYS A 78 -7.14 -7.52 -6.98
C LYS A 78 -8.58 -7.88 -6.68
N SER A 79 -8.84 -8.43 -5.51
CA SER A 79 -10.14 -9.00 -5.18
C SER A 79 -10.69 -8.40 -3.89
N LEU A 80 -12.00 -8.11 -3.92
CA LEU A 80 -12.69 -7.52 -2.78
C LEU A 80 -12.72 -8.45 -1.58
N LEU A 81 -12.60 -9.77 -1.71
CA LEU A 81 -12.58 -10.69 -0.57
C LEU A 81 -11.29 -11.52 -0.48
N GLY A 82 -10.26 -11.22 -1.26
CA GLY A 82 -9.05 -12.05 -1.31
C GLY A 82 -9.28 -13.36 -2.04
N VAL A 83 -8.20 -13.94 -2.60
CA VAL A 83 -8.24 -15.21 -3.35
C VAL A 83 -8.80 -16.39 -2.52
N HIS A 84 -8.72 -16.32 -1.20
CA HIS A 84 -9.11 -17.42 -0.29
C HIS A 84 -10.52 -17.31 0.27
N ALA A 85 -11.30 -16.28 -0.10
CA ALA A 85 -12.64 -16.11 0.45
C ALA A 85 -13.58 -17.27 0.15
N ASP A 86 -13.49 -17.85 -1.05
CA ASP A 86 -14.33 -18.99 -1.42
C ASP A 86 -14.01 -20.23 -0.57
N SER A 87 -12.72 -20.49 -0.35
CA SER A 87 -12.26 -21.57 0.55
C SER A 87 -12.67 -21.33 2.00
N ALA A 88 -12.59 -20.09 2.48
CA ALA A 88 -13.02 -19.73 3.83
C ALA A 88 -14.54 -19.91 3.99
N LEU A 89 -15.33 -19.41 3.03
CA LEU A 89 -16.78 -19.59 3.00
C LEU A 89 -17.16 -21.06 2.97
N ARG A 90 -16.49 -21.88 2.15
CA ARG A 90 -16.71 -23.33 2.09
C ARG A 90 -16.42 -23.98 3.44
N CYS A 91 -15.28 -23.68 4.06
CA CYS A 91 -14.92 -24.20 5.38
C CYS A 91 -15.96 -23.83 6.46
N PHE A 92 -16.48 -22.60 6.43
CA PHE A 92 -17.54 -22.17 7.35
C PHE A 92 -18.88 -22.87 7.09
N LEU A 93 -19.25 -23.07 5.83
CA LEU A 93 -20.45 -23.82 5.45
C LEU A 93 -20.35 -25.29 5.85
N ASP A 94 -19.19 -25.92 5.66
CA ASP A 94 -18.95 -27.32 6.00
C ASP A 94 -18.95 -27.54 7.53
N SER A 95 -18.55 -26.52 8.31
CA SER A 95 -18.55 -26.56 9.78
C SER A 95 -19.92 -26.31 10.42
N HIS A 96 -20.88 -25.74 9.68
CA HIS A 96 -22.23 -25.39 10.16
C HIS A 96 -23.36 -26.04 9.34
N GLY A 97 -23.03 -26.86 8.34
CA GLY A 97 -23.99 -27.63 7.51
C GLY A 97 -24.23 -29.06 8.03
N SER A 98 -23.80 -29.36 9.25
CA SER A 98 -23.98 -30.65 9.91
C SER A 98 -24.82 -30.52 11.18
N ASP A 99 -25.92 -29.76 11.11
CA ASP A 99 -27.04 -29.78 12.05
C ASP A 99 -28.34 -30.18 11.31
#